data_AF-A0A7S4QCC1-F1
#
_entry.id   AF-A0A7S4QCC1-F1
#
_cell.length_a   1.000
_cell.length_b   1.000
_cell.length_c   1.000
_cell.angle_alpha   90.00
_cell.angle_beta   90.00
_cell.angle_gamma   90.00
#
_symmetry.space_group_name_H-M   'P 1'
#
loop_
_entity.id
_entity.type
_entity.pdbx_description
1 polymer ?
#
loop_
_entity_poly.entity_id
_entity_poly.type
_entity_poly.pdbx_seq_one_letter_code
_entity_poly.pdbx_strand_id
1 'polypeptide(L)'
;MPTLYLTRCRDEAVWVYSECGQDRWLSSRMSSCMTAKVKHVLLRGPEGWMVQDQSPGKRDRSCLALPAGGEAGSSPPLGAWRSADGKCEFILSDRCSECPPLQKVEAEEGFVSMTYVEKGDTSRLDIKLKKGSITDDRLERVLSRSKEVLISLARRPQMTLMMTFDLQEAAVPSMKYVRRFIAFAQETGDILSLVVRGNAMIVKPTGIVGNAFVSIIKMMQRILQADWPETIVPSMDEANQFLARLRPTVFKDEEHVASGIVLGEVQKSSKVQDGPAAPMQVSPQILPLQSPPATRLAEAARHPGLCRAKSTGSLRSSKTGASTNALTDACSSSSRWHAPRRRPNTATHPDLAKLEVPVWVAMGYGSRRVQPGLTDSKVSEADADIEGEREPVLCSCSCKSKGNSASQPRLRTLFALGG
;
A
#
# COMPACT_ATOMS: atom_id res chain seq x y z
N MET A 1 -26.82 9.18 -1.90
CA MET A 1 -25.96 10.21 -2.52
C MET A 1 -25.33 9.64 -3.77
N PRO A 2 -25.20 10.42 -4.86
CA PRO A 2 -24.47 9.98 -6.05
C PRO A 2 -23.05 9.51 -5.70
N THR A 3 -22.59 8.44 -6.34
CA THR A 3 -21.25 7.86 -6.14
C THR A 3 -20.59 7.64 -7.49
N LEU A 4 -19.32 8.00 -7.59
CA LEU A 4 -18.51 7.82 -8.78
C LEU A 4 -17.31 6.93 -8.48
N TYR A 5 -16.90 6.15 -9.47
CA TYR A 5 -15.82 5.19 -9.39
C TYR A 5 -14.77 5.55 -10.43
N LEU A 6 -13.59 5.95 -9.97
CA LEU A 6 -12.44 6.17 -10.84
C LEU A 6 -11.58 4.91 -10.83
N THR A 7 -11.59 4.18 -11.93
CA THR A 7 -10.91 2.88 -12.08
C THR A 7 -9.63 3.05 -12.88
N ARG A 8 -8.49 2.64 -12.35
CA ARG A 8 -7.22 2.64 -13.10
C ARG A 8 -7.17 1.48 -14.08
N CYS A 9 -6.98 1.75 -15.36
CA CYS A 9 -7.08 0.71 -16.41
C CYS A 9 -6.04 -0.42 -16.27
N ARG A 10 -4.84 -0.13 -15.73
CA ARG A 10 -3.73 -1.10 -15.68
C ARG A 10 -3.99 -2.27 -14.74
N ASP A 11 -4.53 -1.99 -13.55
CA ASP A 11 -4.69 -2.97 -12.48
C ASP A 11 -6.09 -2.97 -11.87
N GLU A 12 -7.00 -2.17 -12.44
CA GLU A 12 -8.39 -2.02 -12.06
C GLU A 12 -8.58 -1.53 -10.61
N ALA A 13 -7.57 -0.88 -10.01
CA ALA A 13 -7.73 -0.26 -8.70
C ALA A 13 -8.81 0.83 -8.75
N VAL A 14 -9.72 0.85 -7.77
CA VAL A 14 -10.91 1.72 -7.78
C VAL A 14 -10.88 2.71 -6.62
N TRP A 15 -10.89 4.00 -6.97
CA TRP A 15 -11.17 5.10 -6.06
C TRP A 15 -12.67 5.43 -6.09
N VAL A 16 -13.26 5.62 -4.91
CA VAL A 16 -14.68 5.93 -4.76
C VAL A 16 -14.80 7.38 -4.34
N TYR A 17 -15.65 8.11 -5.05
CA TYR A 17 -15.94 9.51 -4.80
C TYR A 17 -17.41 9.68 -4.47
N SER A 18 -17.70 10.37 -3.37
CA SER A 18 -19.04 10.75 -2.96
C SER A 18 -19.18 12.26 -2.98
N GLU A 19 -20.34 12.73 -3.43
CA GLU A 19 -20.63 14.16 -3.56
C GLU A 19 -20.57 14.86 -2.18
N CYS A 20 -19.85 15.98 -2.12
CA CYS A 20 -19.63 16.75 -0.89
C CYS A 20 -19.72 18.25 -1.21
N GLY A 21 -20.93 18.67 -1.58
CA GLY A 21 -21.25 20.04 -1.98
C GLY A 21 -21.14 20.26 -3.48
N GLN A 22 -21.41 21.50 -3.88
CA GLN A 22 -21.46 21.87 -5.30
C GLN A 22 -20.08 21.72 -5.95
N ASP A 23 -20.04 21.01 -7.08
CA ASP A 23 -18.85 20.80 -7.89
C ASP A 23 -17.67 20.10 -7.18
N ARG A 24 -17.94 19.37 -6.09
CA ARG A 24 -16.91 18.74 -5.27
C ARG A 24 -17.31 17.35 -4.79
N TRP A 25 -16.37 16.43 -4.96
CA TRP A 25 -16.51 15.04 -4.56
C TRP A 25 -15.29 14.60 -3.77
N LEU A 26 -15.50 13.97 -2.62
CA LEU A 26 -14.43 13.50 -1.75
C LEU A 26 -14.25 12.00 -1.89
N SER A 27 -12.99 11.55 -1.84
CA SER A 27 -12.66 10.14 -1.72
C SER A 27 -13.32 9.56 -0.45
N SER A 28 -14.27 8.65 -0.61
CA SER A 28 -15.08 8.11 0.49
C SER A 28 -14.54 6.80 1.07
N ARG A 29 -13.56 6.18 0.42
CA ARG A 29 -12.96 4.92 0.87
C ARG A 29 -12.02 5.10 2.08
N MET A 30 -11.61 6.32 2.41
CA MET A 30 -10.62 6.59 3.46
C MET A 30 -11.24 6.54 4.86
N SER A 31 -10.52 5.94 5.82
CA SER A 31 -10.92 6.01 7.23
C SER A 31 -10.78 7.44 7.77
N SER A 32 -11.47 7.76 8.87
CA SER A 32 -11.40 9.10 9.49
C SER A 32 -9.96 9.53 9.77
N CYS A 33 -9.11 8.63 10.28
CA CYS A 33 -7.69 8.94 10.53
C CYS A 33 -6.89 9.21 9.24
N MET A 34 -7.27 8.59 8.11
CA MET A 34 -6.63 8.80 6.81
C MET A 34 -7.11 10.07 6.13
N THR A 35 -8.39 10.43 6.27
CA THR A 35 -8.94 11.66 5.64
C THR A 35 -8.24 12.94 6.10
N ALA A 36 -7.64 12.93 7.30
CA ALA A 36 -6.81 14.03 7.79
C ALA A 36 -5.43 14.11 7.10
N LYS A 37 -4.93 13.00 6.55
CA LYS A 37 -3.59 12.89 5.93
C LYS A 37 -3.65 12.91 4.41
N VAL A 38 -4.63 12.24 3.82
CA VAL A 38 -4.76 12.07 2.38
C VAL A 38 -6.10 12.61 1.93
N LYS A 39 -6.08 13.52 0.95
CA LYS A 39 -7.30 14.18 0.47
C LYS A 39 -7.33 14.25 -1.05
N HIS A 40 -7.71 13.15 -1.68
CA HIS A 40 -8.00 13.16 -3.10
C HIS A 40 -9.42 13.70 -3.33
N VAL A 41 -9.52 14.74 -4.13
CA VAL A 41 -10.77 15.45 -4.40
C VAL A 41 -11.00 15.51 -5.89
N LEU A 42 -12.16 15.04 -6.34
CA LEU A 42 -12.65 15.27 -7.69
C LEU A 42 -13.45 16.59 -7.65
N LEU A 43 -13.04 17.59 -8.43
CA LEU A 43 -13.64 18.92 -8.41
C LEU A 43 -13.58 19.61 -9.76
N ARG A 44 -14.44 20.62 -9.94
CA ARG A 44 -14.41 21.50 -11.11
C ARG A 44 -13.53 22.72 -10.83
N GLY A 45 -12.39 22.79 -11.50
CA GLY A 45 -11.48 23.94 -11.47
C GLY A 45 -11.68 24.88 -12.66
N PRO A 46 -10.82 25.91 -12.79
CA PRO A 46 -10.87 26.86 -13.91
C PRO A 46 -10.72 26.21 -15.29
N GLU A 47 -9.94 25.13 -15.36
CA GLU A 47 -9.66 24.37 -16.58
C GLU A 47 -10.65 23.20 -16.80
N GLY A 48 -11.69 23.11 -15.98
CA GLY A 48 -12.67 22.02 -16.01
C GLY A 48 -12.48 21.01 -14.89
N TRP A 49 -13.02 19.81 -15.08
CA TRP A 49 -12.99 18.75 -14.07
C TRP A 49 -11.59 18.15 -13.89
N MET A 50 -11.22 17.86 -12.65
CA MET A 50 -9.94 17.26 -12.33
C MET A 50 -9.97 16.52 -10.99
N VAL A 51 -9.05 15.57 -10.83
CA VAL A 51 -8.74 14.97 -9.53
C VAL A 51 -7.50 15.65 -8.97
N GLN A 52 -7.59 16.25 -7.79
CA GLN A 52 -6.46 16.89 -7.12
C GLN A 52 -6.06 16.15 -5.85
N ASP A 53 -4.76 16.13 -5.57
CA ASP A 53 -4.23 15.82 -4.26
C ASP A 53 -4.20 17.09 -3.39
N GLN A 54 -5.12 17.17 -2.42
CA GLN A 54 -5.22 18.25 -1.45
C GLN A 54 -4.70 17.85 -0.06
N SER A 55 -3.83 16.85 0.00
CA SER A 55 -3.22 16.37 1.25
C SER A 55 -2.38 17.47 1.93
N PRO A 56 -2.37 17.58 3.27
CA PRO A 56 -1.58 18.58 3.98
C PRO A 56 -0.10 18.54 3.60
N GLY A 57 0.52 19.72 3.47
CA GLY A 57 1.94 19.86 3.11
C GLY A 57 2.23 19.85 1.60
N LYS A 58 1.25 19.52 0.74
CA LYS A 58 1.36 19.69 -0.71
C LYS A 58 1.11 21.15 -1.08
N ARG A 59 2.16 21.88 -1.46
CA ARG A 59 2.07 23.32 -1.77
C ARG A 59 1.24 23.62 -3.02
N ASP A 60 1.27 22.73 -4.02
CA ASP A 60 0.75 23.03 -5.35
C ASP A 60 -0.53 22.27 -5.74
N ARG A 61 -1.25 21.67 -4.77
CA ARG A 61 -2.49 20.90 -5.01
C ARG A 61 -2.42 20.06 -6.30
N SER A 62 -1.44 19.17 -6.36
CA SER A 62 -1.04 18.53 -7.61
C SER A 62 -2.23 17.84 -8.29
N CYS A 63 -2.45 18.18 -9.57
CA CYS A 63 -3.41 17.49 -10.41
C CYS A 63 -2.96 16.05 -10.60
N LEU A 64 -3.82 15.10 -10.23
CA LEU A 64 -3.60 13.67 -10.36
C LEU A 64 -4.13 13.17 -11.70
N ALA A 65 -5.35 13.58 -12.07
CA ALA A 65 -6.00 13.12 -13.30
C ALA A 65 -6.93 14.18 -13.91
N LEU A 66 -7.03 14.14 -15.24
CA LEU A 66 -7.87 15.00 -16.08
C LEU A 66 -8.74 14.14 -17.01
N PRO A 67 -9.94 14.60 -17.38
CA PRO A 67 -10.74 14.00 -18.45
C PRO A 67 -9.94 13.94 -19.76
N ALA A 68 -10.06 12.85 -20.51
CA ALA A 68 -9.42 12.76 -21.82
C ALA A 68 -10.12 13.61 -22.89
N GLY A 69 -11.41 13.91 -22.70
CA GLY A 69 -12.20 14.86 -23.51
C GLY A 69 -12.46 16.15 -22.72
N GLY A 70 -12.23 17.31 -23.33
CA GLY A 70 -12.34 18.63 -22.68
C GLY A 70 -13.78 19.10 -22.45
N GLU A 71 -14.63 18.28 -21.82
CA GLU A 71 -16.04 18.60 -21.61
C GLU A 71 -16.26 19.58 -20.45
N ALA A 72 -16.89 20.71 -20.74
CA ALA A 72 -17.17 21.79 -19.78
C ALA A 72 -18.54 21.64 -19.08
N GLY A 73 -19.00 20.41 -18.84
CA GLY A 73 -20.28 20.12 -18.18
C GLY A 73 -20.31 20.50 -16.69
N SER A 74 -21.53 20.64 -16.14
CA SER A 74 -21.77 20.85 -14.69
C SER A 74 -21.61 19.59 -13.84
N SER A 75 -21.44 18.43 -14.46
CA SER A 75 -21.16 17.15 -13.80
C SER A 75 -19.81 16.61 -14.26
N PRO A 76 -19.10 15.80 -13.43
CA PRO A 76 -17.88 15.15 -13.86
C PRO A 76 -18.13 14.32 -15.13
N PRO A 77 -17.34 14.50 -16.20
CA PRO A 77 -17.52 13.73 -17.43
C PRO A 77 -17.17 12.26 -17.18
N LEU A 78 -18.13 11.38 -17.44
CA LEU A 78 -17.90 9.93 -17.39
C LEU A 78 -17.03 9.47 -18.57
N GLY A 79 -16.38 8.32 -18.44
CA GLY A 79 -15.55 7.74 -19.50
C GLY A 79 -14.07 7.90 -19.23
N ALA A 80 -13.28 8.18 -20.28
CA ALA A 80 -11.83 8.11 -20.23
C ALA A 80 -11.19 9.32 -19.53
N TRP A 81 -10.23 9.03 -18.65
CA TRP A 81 -9.43 9.98 -17.89
C TRP A 81 -7.96 9.58 -17.99
N ARG A 82 -7.06 10.54 -17.77
CA ARG A 82 -5.61 10.33 -17.81
C ARG A 82 -4.93 11.02 -16.66
N SER A 83 -3.84 10.45 -16.17
CA SER A 83 -2.99 11.16 -15.22
C SER A 83 -2.44 12.44 -15.83
N ALA A 84 -2.13 13.42 -14.99
CA ALA A 84 -1.56 14.70 -15.46
C ALA A 84 -0.24 14.54 -16.23
N ASP A 85 0.53 13.48 -15.95
CA ASP A 85 1.75 13.12 -16.69
C ASP A 85 1.51 12.23 -17.92
N GLY A 86 0.25 11.88 -18.21
CA GLY A 86 -0.16 11.07 -19.34
C GLY A 86 0.21 9.58 -19.26
N LYS A 87 0.81 9.11 -18.16
CA LYS A 87 1.32 7.72 -18.05
C LYS A 87 0.28 6.70 -17.60
N CYS A 88 -0.76 7.14 -16.91
CA CYS A 88 -1.81 6.27 -16.39
C CYS A 88 -3.14 6.64 -17.01
N GLU A 89 -3.90 5.63 -17.42
CA GLU A 89 -5.26 5.79 -17.91
C GLU A 89 -6.25 5.32 -16.84
N PHE A 90 -7.39 6.02 -16.79
CA PHE A 90 -8.47 5.75 -15.86
C PHE A 90 -9.81 5.78 -16.61
N ILE A 91 -10.83 5.18 -16.00
CA ILE A 91 -12.21 5.28 -16.42
C ILE A 91 -13.03 5.78 -15.22
N LEU A 92 -13.75 6.89 -15.39
CA LEU A 92 -14.73 7.36 -14.43
C LEU A 92 -16.11 6.81 -14.79
N SER A 93 -16.72 6.06 -13.89
CA SER A 93 -18.05 5.49 -14.05
C SER A 93 -18.96 5.80 -12.86
N ASP A 94 -20.26 5.73 -13.08
CA ASP A 94 -21.31 5.75 -12.04
C ASP A 94 -21.65 4.34 -11.51
N ARG A 95 -21.01 3.31 -12.08
CA ARG A 95 -21.17 1.90 -11.70
C ARG A 95 -19.86 1.33 -11.21
N CYS A 96 -19.93 0.56 -10.12
CA CYS A 96 -18.81 -0.24 -9.65
C CYS A 96 -18.59 -1.42 -10.59
N SER A 97 -17.33 -1.71 -10.93
CA SER A 97 -16.99 -2.95 -11.62
C SER A 97 -17.27 -4.14 -10.71
N GLU A 98 -17.87 -5.19 -11.25
CA GLU A 98 -18.04 -6.46 -10.55
C GLU A 98 -16.70 -7.21 -10.58
N CYS A 99 -16.08 -7.38 -9.41
CA CYS A 99 -14.85 -8.14 -9.27
C CYS A 99 -15.10 -9.33 -8.34
N PRO A 100 -14.85 -10.58 -8.79
CA PRO A 100 -15.12 -11.76 -7.97
C PRO A 100 -14.23 -11.77 -6.72
N PRO A 101 -14.68 -12.41 -5.62
CA PRO A 101 -13.86 -12.61 -4.44
C PRO A 101 -12.55 -13.32 -4.77
N LEU A 102 -11.48 -12.95 -4.05
CA LEU A 102 -10.22 -13.65 -4.19
C LEU A 102 -10.35 -15.04 -3.56
N GLN A 103 -9.93 -16.07 -4.28
CA GLN A 103 -9.80 -17.40 -3.67
C GLN A 103 -8.82 -17.34 -2.51
N LYS A 104 -8.97 -18.24 -1.54
CA LYS A 104 -8.07 -18.34 -0.39
C LYS A 104 -6.62 -18.30 -0.85
N VAL A 105 -5.86 -17.33 -0.35
CA VAL A 105 -4.45 -17.18 -0.66
C VAL A 105 -3.63 -17.67 0.52
N GLU A 106 -2.84 -18.69 0.27
CA GLU A 106 -1.82 -19.19 1.18
C GLU A 106 -0.46 -19.15 0.48
N ALA A 107 0.58 -18.79 1.23
CA ALA A 107 1.96 -18.96 0.82
C ALA A 107 2.77 -19.47 2.00
N GLU A 108 3.53 -20.54 1.78
CA GLU A 108 4.33 -21.20 2.79
C GLU A 108 5.75 -21.31 2.26
N GLU A 109 6.67 -20.58 2.87
CA GLU A 109 8.10 -20.58 2.59
C GLU A 109 8.86 -20.80 3.89
N GLY A 110 10.10 -21.27 3.82
CA GLY A 110 10.87 -21.63 5.03
C GLY A 110 11.01 -20.51 6.07
N PHE A 111 10.92 -19.23 5.64
CA PHE A 111 11.02 -18.06 6.52
C PHE A 111 9.69 -17.35 6.78
N VAL A 112 8.57 -17.74 6.13
CA VAL A 112 7.30 -17.03 6.25
C VAL A 112 6.11 -17.93 5.91
N SER A 113 5.05 -17.81 6.70
CA SER A 113 3.72 -18.29 6.34
C SER A 113 2.77 -17.11 6.20
N MET A 114 2.04 -17.05 5.10
CA MET A 114 1.08 -16.01 4.79
C MET A 114 -0.30 -16.64 4.58
N THR A 115 -1.29 -16.17 5.33
CA THR A 115 -2.67 -16.63 5.24
C THR A 115 -3.59 -15.44 5.01
N TYR A 116 -4.43 -15.55 4.00
CA TYR A 116 -5.44 -14.55 3.67
C TYR A 116 -6.85 -15.10 3.86
N VAL A 117 -7.70 -14.35 4.56
CA VAL A 117 -9.09 -14.72 4.84
C VAL A 117 -10.01 -13.53 4.61
N GLU A 118 -11.17 -13.77 3.99
CA GLU A 118 -12.23 -12.78 3.81
C GLU A 118 -13.39 -13.08 4.76
N LYS A 119 -13.93 -12.04 5.40
CA LYS A 119 -15.14 -12.12 6.24
C LYS A 119 -16.00 -10.88 6.03
N GLY A 120 -16.98 -10.99 5.12
CA GLY A 120 -17.82 -9.86 4.75
C GLY A 120 -17.03 -8.82 3.96
N ASP A 121 -17.09 -7.56 4.39
CA ASP A 121 -16.38 -6.39 3.83
C ASP A 121 -14.94 -6.24 4.36
N THR A 122 -14.54 -7.11 5.27
CA THR A 122 -13.23 -7.05 5.94
C THR A 122 -12.44 -8.29 5.58
N SER A 123 -11.21 -8.07 5.10
CA SER A 123 -10.23 -9.12 4.89
C SER A 123 -9.10 -9.01 5.92
N ARG A 124 -8.47 -10.16 6.16
CA ARG A 124 -7.34 -10.30 7.09
C ARG A 124 -6.19 -10.97 6.37
N LEU A 125 -5.01 -10.37 6.48
CA LEU A 125 -3.75 -10.93 6.03
C LEU A 125 -2.85 -11.16 7.23
N ASP A 126 -2.64 -12.44 7.56
CA ASP A 126 -1.77 -12.86 8.65
C ASP A 126 -0.45 -13.35 8.08
N ILE A 127 0.64 -12.67 8.44
CA ILE A 127 2.00 -12.96 8.03
C ILE A 127 2.77 -13.37 9.27
N LYS A 128 3.21 -14.62 9.35
CA LYS A 128 4.08 -15.11 10.43
C LYS A 128 5.47 -15.37 9.88
N LEU A 129 6.45 -14.62 10.36
CA LEU A 129 7.85 -14.81 10.03
C LEU A 129 8.47 -15.90 10.92
N LYS A 130 9.32 -16.73 10.33
CA LYS A 130 9.96 -17.90 10.93
C LYS A 130 11.48 -17.74 10.92
N LYS A 131 12.20 -18.65 11.57
CA LYS A 131 13.68 -18.64 11.64
C LYS A 131 14.39 -19.09 10.35
N GLY A 132 13.66 -19.34 9.26
CA GLY A 132 14.25 -19.81 8.02
C GLY A 132 15.10 -18.76 7.31
N SER A 133 15.99 -19.22 6.42
CA SER A 133 16.78 -18.34 5.57
C SER A 133 15.89 -17.66 4.52
N ILE A 134 16.10 -16.35 4.38
CA ILE A 134 15.49 -15.55 3.32
C ILE A 134 16.42 -15.61 2.11
N THR A 135 15.87 -15.94 0.94
CA THR A 135 16.54 -15.80 -0.35
C THR A 135 15.78 -14.80 -1.21
N ASP A 136 16.47 -14.16 -2.17
CA ASP A 136 15.86 -13.17 -3.05
C ASP A 136 14.62 -13.73 -3.76
N ASP A 137 14.73 -14.91 -4.38
CA ASP A 137 13.61 -15.53 -5.12
C ASP A 137 12.40 -15.83 -4.23
N ARG A 138 12.63 -16.32 -3.01
CA ARG A 138 11.53 -16.64 -2.09
C ARG A 138 10.85 -15.37 -1.57
N LEU A 139 11.64 -14.32 -1.31
CA LEU A 139 11.10 -13.02 -0.93
C LEU A 139 10.24 -12.45 -2.06
N GLU A 140 10.73 -12.43 -3.30
CA GLU A 140 9.97 -11.90 -4.44
C GLU A 140 8.66 -12.68 -4.69
N ARG A 141 8.64 -14.00 -4.47
CA ARG A 141 7.39 -14.79 -4.54
C ARG A 141 6.37 -14.33 -3.51
N VAL A 142 6.80 -14.14 -2.27
CA VAL A 142 5.91 -13.69 -1.17
C VAL A 142 5.42 -12.26 -1.42
N LEU A 143 6.29 -11.37 -1.88
CA LEU A 143 5.91 -9.99 -2.23
C LEU A 143 4.94 -9.96 -3.42
N SER A 144 5.16 -10.79 -4.45
CA SER A 144 4.25 -10.92 -5.60
C SER A 144 2.88 -11.42 -5.15
N ARG A 145 2.84 -12.43 -4.28
CA ARG A 145 1.59 -12.95 -3.73
C ARG A 145 0.86 -11.93 -2.85
N SER A 146 1.61 -11.15 -2.07
CA SER A 146 1.05 -10.02 -1.31
C SER A 146 0.45 -8.96 -2.24
N LYS A 147 1.14 -8.64 -3.35
CA LYS A 147 0.65 -7.69 -4.36
C LYS A 147 -0.64 -8.16 -5.02
N GLU A 148 -0.77 -9.44 -5.33
CA GLU A 148 -2.01 -10.02 -5.88
C GLU A 148 -3.20 -9.79 -4.93
N VAL A 149 -3.00 -10.04 -3.62
CA VAL A 149 -4.03 -9.77 -2.60
C VAL A 149 -4.40 -8.30 -2.57
N LEU A 150 -3.40 -7.41 -2.54
CA LEU A 150 -3.61 -5.96 -2.50
C LEU A 150 -4.36 -5.46 -3.74
N ILE A 151 -3.98 -5.88 -4.95
CA ILE A 151 -4.65 -5.49 -6.20
C ILE A 151 -6.09 -6.02 -6.22
N SER A 152 -6.32 -7.28 -5.84
CA SER A 152 -7.68 -7.84 -5.80
C SER A 152 -8.60 -7.07 -4.84
N LEU A 153 -8.07 -6.63 -3.70
CA LEU A 153 -8.81 -5.79 -2.76
C LEU A 153 -9.00 -4.36 -3.30
N ALA A 154 -8.03 -3.82 -4.03
CA ALA A 154 -8.12 -2.50 -4.64
C ALA A 154 -9.27 -2.40 -5.65
N ARG A 155 -9.53 -3.50 -6.38
CA ARG A 155 -10.65 -3.65 -7.33
C ARG A 155 -12.04 -3.69 -6.69
N ARG A 156 -12.11 -4.00 -5.40
CA ARG A 156 -13.35 -4.20 -4.65
C ARG A 156 -13.50 -3.08 -3.63
N PRO A 157 -14.22 -1.99 -3.94
CA PRO A 157 -14.15 -0.77 -3.14
C PRO A 157 -14.67 -0.91 -1.71
N GLN A 158 -15.60 -1.84 -1.49
CA GLN A 158 -16.16 -2.13 -0.16
C GLN A 158 -15.19 -2.92 0.73
N MET A 159 -14.16 -3.55 0.14
CA MET A 159 -13.24 -4.39 0.90
C MET A 159 -12.16 -3.56 1.59
N THR A 160 -11.90 -3.90 2.85
CA THR A 160 -10.82 -3.34 3.66
C THR A 160 -9.87 -4.42 4.16
N LEU A 161 -8.60 -4.08 4.37
CA LEU A 161 -7.57 -5.02 4.82
C LEU A 161 -7.08 -4.69 6.23
N MET A 162 -7.08 -5.69 7.09
CA MET A 162 -6.39 -5.70 8.38
C MET A 162 -5.18 -6.63 8.29
N MET A 163 -4.01 -6.15 8.71
CA MET A 163 -2.78 -6.94 8.66
C MET A 163 -2.29 -7.31 10.05
N THR A 164 -1.80 -8.54 10.17
CA THR A 164 -1.05 -9.00 11.35
C THR A 164 0.33 -9.47 10.91
N PHE A 165 1.37 -9.00 11.57
CA PHE A 165 2.73 -9.52 11.40
C PHE A 165 3.19 -10.19 12.69
N ASP A 166 3.23 -11.52 12.73
CA ASP A 166 3.83 -12.26 13.83
C ASP A 166 5.34 -12.42 13.61
N LEU A 167 6.12 -11.76 14.46
CA LEU A 167 7.57 -11.70 14.39
C LEU A 167 8.22 -12.41 15.59
N GLN A 168 7.46 -13.10 16.44
CA GLN A 168 7.98 -13.69 17.68
C GLN A 168 9.02 -14.79 17.42
N GLU A 169 8.86 -15.51 16.31
CA GLU A 169 9.74 -16.62 15.90
C GLU A 169 10.65 -16.23 14.72
N ALA A 170 10.72 -14.94 14.37
CA ALA A 170 11.43 -14.48 13.20
C ALA A 170 12.95 -14.41 13.43
N ALA A 171 13.74 -14.74 12.41
CA ALA A 171 15.14 -14.34 12.36
C ALA A 171 15.23 -12.86 11.94
N VAL A 172 16.17 -12.10 12.53
CA VAL A 172 16.37 -10.69 12.16
C VAL A 172 16.77 -10.62 10.68
N PRO A 173 16.01 -9.95 9.82
CA PRO A 173 16.31 -9.89 8.40
C PRO A 173 17.57 -9.05 8.17
N SER A 174 18.33 -9.39 7.13
CA SER A 174 19.41 -8.52 6.66
C SER A 174 18.85 -7.20 6.14
N MET A 175 19.64 -6.12 6.22
CA MET A 175 19.23 -4.81 5.72
C MET A 175 18.92 -4.80 4.22
N LYS A 176 19.47 -5.73 3.44
CA LYS A 176 19.13 -5.93 2.02
C LYS A 176 17.63 -6.21 1.87
N TYR A 177 17.10 -7.16 2.63
CA TYR A 177 15.69 -7.56 2.56
C TYR A 177 14.75 -6.49 3.11
N VAL A 178 15.17 -5.77 4.16
CA VAL A 178 14.41 -4.62 4.68
C VAL A 178 14.30 -3.53 3.61
N ARG A 179 15.39 -3.18 2.92
CA ARG A 179 15.37 -2.20 1.82
C ARG A 179 14.49 -2.65 0.67
N ARG A 180 14.54 -3.94 0.30
CA ARG A 180 13.67 -4.47 -0.75
C ARG A 180 12.19 -4.37 -0.37
N PHE A 181 11.83 -4.69 0.87
CA PHE A 181 10.47 -4.52 1.37
C PHE A 181 10.03 -3.04 1.36
N ILE A 182 10.93 -2.11 1.74
CA ILE A 182 10.64 -0.67 1.66
C ILE A 182 10.34 -0.25 0.21
N ALA A 183 11.15 -0.71 -0.75
CA ALA A 183 10.91 -0.43 -2.17
C ALA A 183 9.55 -0.99 -2.62
N PHE A 184 9.21 -2.22 -2.24
CA PHE A 184 7.91 -2.82 -2.51
C PHE A 184 6.75 -1.98 -1.93
N ALA A 185 6.87 -1.51 -0.69
CA ALA A 185 5.84 -0.67 -0.06
C ALA A 185 5.71 0.70 -0.75
N GLN A 186 6.80 1.26 -1.27
CA GLN A 186 6.76 2.49 -2.08
C GLN A 186 6.10 2.25 -3.45
N GLU A 187 6.41 1.11 -4.10
CA GLU A 187 5.80 0.71 -5.37
C GLU A 187 4.28 0.47 -5.27
N THR A 188 3.80 0.07 -4.08
CA THR A 188 2.39 -0.28 -3.81
C THR A 188 1.69 0.70 -2.88
N GLY A 189 2.31 1.82 -2.56
CA GLY A 189 1.86 2.73 -1.50
C GLY A 189 0.48 3.31 -1.73
N ASP A 190 0.15 3.63 -2.98
CA ASP A 190 -1.18 4.09 -3.38
C ASP A 190 -2.26 3.01 -3.16
N ILE A 191 -1.98 1.76 -3.52
CA ILE A 191 -2.88 0.63 -3.29
C ILE A 191 -3.01 0.34 -1.79
N LEU A 192 -1.90 0.35 -1.05
CA LEU A 192 -1.91 0.17 0.40
C LEU A 192 -2.79 1.21 1.09
N SER A 193 -2.64 2.49 0.72
CA SER A 193 -3.49 3.57 1.24
C SER A 193 -4.98 3.34 0.93
N LEU A 194 -5.27 2.74 -0.22
CA LEU A 194 -6.64 2.47 -0.65
C LEU A 194 -7.28 1.36 0.18
N VAL A 195 -6.55 0.29 0.51
CA VAL A 195 -7.13 -0.94 1.08
C VAL A 195 -6.89 -1.12 2.58
N VAL A 196 -5.73 -0.71 3.10
CA VAL A 196 -5.31 -1.03 4.48
C VAL A 196 -6.00 -0.11 5.49
N ARG A 197 -6.52 -0.69 6.57
CA ARG A 197 -7.17 0.05 7.66
C ARG A 197 -6.51 -0.13 9.02
N GLY A 198 -5.65 -1.13 9.18
CA GLY A 198 -4.94 -1.34 10.42
C GLY A 198 -3.83 -2.37 10.27
N ASN A 199 -2.76 -2.19 11.04
CA ASN A 199 -1.63 -3.08 11.08
C ASN A 199 -1.21 -3.35 12.53
N ALA A 200 -1.15 -4.62 12.91
CA ALA A 200 -0.65 -5.05 14.22
C ALA A 200 0.62 -5.91 14.05
N MET A 201 1.70 -5.49 14.70
CA MET A 201 2.97 -6.21 14.70
C MET A 201 3.19 -6.87 16.06
N ILE A 202 3.24 -8.20 16.07
CA ILE A 202 3.40 -8.99 17.28
C ILE A 202 4.88 -9.25 17.50
N VAL A 203 5.44 -8.60 18.52
CA VAL A 203 6.86 -8.68 18.88
C VAL A 203 6.97 -8.80 20.39
N LYS A 204 7.75 -9.76 20.89
CA LYS A 204 8.17 -9.75 22.30
C LYS A 204 9.36 -8.82 22.43
N PRO A 205 9.25 -7.66 23.12
CA PRO A 205 10.34 -6.68 23.22
C PRO A 205 11.42 -7.10 24.22
N THR A 206 11.61 -8.40 24.42
CA THR A 206 12.56 -8.96 25.39
C THR A 206 13.79 -9.49 24.67
N GLY A 207 14.96 -9.08 25.13
CA GLY A 207 16.24 -9.52 24.59
C GLY A 207 16.71 -8.75 23.34
N ILE A 208 17.91 -9.09 22.88
CA ILE A 208 18.61 -8.38 21.80
C ILE A 208 17.81 -8.44 20.49
N VAL A 209 17.27 -9.62 20.16
CA VAL A 209 16.50 -9.86 18.92
C VAL A 209 15.22 -9.03 18.91
N GLY A 210 14.46 -9.01 20.01
CA GLY A 210 13.24 -8.21 20.11
C GLY A 210 13.50 -6.72 19.93
N ASN A 211 14.55 -6.20 20.57
CA ASN A 211 14.98 -4.80 20.44
C ASN A 211 15.42 -4.46 19.01
N ALA A 212 16.08 -5.39 18.31
CA ALA A 212 16.45 -5.23 16.91
C ALA A 212 15.21 -5.10 16.01
N PHE A 213 14.19 -5.97 16.19
CA PHE A 213 12.93 -5.86 15.44
C PHE A 213 12.21 -4.54 15.70
N VAL A 214 12.06 -4.13 16.96
CA VAL A 214 11.43 -2.84 17.29
C VAL A 214 12.19 -1.68 16.62
N SER A 215 13.52 -1.74 16.57
CA SER A 215 14.33 -0.72 15.91
C SER A 215 14.12 -0.69 14.39
N ILE A 216 14.05 -1.85 13.75
CA ILE A 216 13.76 -1.98 12.31
C ILE A 216 12.36 -1.46 12.01
N ILE A 217 11.35 -1.86 12.80
CA ILE A 217 9.97 -1.40 12.63
C ILE A 217 9.90 0.13 12.76
N LYS A 218 10.46 0.71 13.83
CA LYS A 218 10.49 2.17 14.01
C LYS A 218 11.24 2.90 12.90
N MET A 219 12.29 2.29 12.34
CA MET A 219 12.96 2.83 11.16
C MET A 219 12.02 2.81 9.95
N MET A 220 11.35 1.69 9.68
CA MET A 220 10.40 1.57 8.58
C MET A 220 9.24 2.55 8.72
N GLN A 221 8.66 2.70 9.90
CA GLN A 221 7.56 3.66 10.17
C GLN A 221 7.97 5.12 9.96
N ARG A 222 9.24 5.46 10.17
CA ARG A 222 9.78 6.80 9.88
C ARG A 222 9.93 7.03 8.38
N ILE A 223 10.35 6.02 7.64
CA ILE A 223 10.57 6.09 6.19
C ILE A 223 9.24 6.02 5.43
N LEU A 224 8.36 5.12 5.86
CA LEU A 224 7.05 4.83 5.33
C LEU A 224 6.03 5.28 6.36
N GLN A 225 5.70 6.55 6.35
CA GLN A 225 4.65 7.07 7.23
C GLN A 225 3.31 6.47 6.79
N ALA A 226 2.87 5.44 7.50
CA ALA A 226 1.61 4.78 7.21
C ALA A 226 0.44 5.77 7.38
N ASP A 227 -0.50 5.72 6.43
CA ASP A 227 -1.72 6.51 6.54
C ASP A 227 -2.69 5.90 7.57
N TRP A 228 -2.61 4.59 7.78
CA TRP A 228 -3.40 3.81 8.72
C TRP A 228 -2.77 3.74 10.14
N PRO A 229 -3.56 3.38 11.16
CA PRO A 229 -3.05 3.12 12.51
C PRO A 229 -2.21 1.85 12.56
N GLU A 230 -1.09 1.94 13.27
CA GLU A 230 -0.17 0.82 13.50
C GLU A 230 0.09 0.63 14.98
N THR A 231 0.27 -0.63 15.40
CA THR A 231 0.65 -0.95 16.78
C THR A 231 1.71 -2.05 16.84
N ILE A 232 2.49 -2.05 17.93
CA ILE A 232 3.38 -3.14 18.31
C ILE A 232 2.86 -3.72 19.61
N VAL A 233 2.54 -5.01 19.63
CA VAL A 233 1.94 -5.71 20.78
C VAL A 233 2.70 -7.00 21.10
N PRO A 234 2.67 -7.49 22.34
CA PRO A 234 3.39 -8.70 22.74
C PRO A 234 2.64 -9.99 22.42
N SER A 235 1.33 -9.93 22.10
CA SER A 235 0.49 -11.12 21.93
C SER A 235 -0.49 -11.00 20.76
N MET A 236 -0.95 -12.16 20.27
CA MET A 236 -1.98 -12.25 19.23
C MET A 236 -3.33 -11.72 19.72
N ASP A 237 -3.65 -11.91 21.01
CA ASP A 237 -4.91 -11.45 21.58
C ASP A 237 -5.00 -9.92 21.61
N GLU A 238 -3.92 -9.23 22.00
CA GLU A 238 -3.86 -7.77 21.93
C GLU A 238 -3.91 -7.26 20.50
N ALA A 239 -3.27 -7.94 19.54
CA ALA A 239 -3.38 -7.63 18.12
C ALA A 239 -4.84 -7.72 17.64
N ASN A 240 -5.53 -8.80 18.01
CA ASN A 240 -6.94 -9.00 17.68
C ASN A 240 -7.84 -7.91 18.29
N GLN A 241 -7.61 -7.54 19.56
CA GLN A 241 -8.36 -6.48 20.23
C GLN A 241 -8.14 -5.12 19.55
N PHE A 242 -6.89 -4.78 19.20
CA PHE A 242 -6.58 -3.55 18.47
C PHE A 242 -7.29 -3.51 17.12
N LEU A 243 -7.13 -4.56 16.29
CA LEU A 243 -7.72 -4.60 14.96
C LEU A 243 -9.26 -4.62 15.01
N ALA A 244 -9.86 -5.24 16.03
CA ALA A 244 -11.31 -5.23 16.21
C ALA A 244 -11.87 -3.81 16.44
N ARG A 245 -11.13 -2.93 17.13
CA ARG A 245 -11.53 -1.52 17.34
C ARG A 245 -11.48 -0.68 16.07
N LEU A 246 -10.67 -1.09 15.09
CA LEU A 246 -10.49 -0.39 13.82
C LEU A 246 -11.44 -0.86 12.73
N ARG A 247 -12.16 -1.97 12.95
CA ARG A 247 -13.17 -2.42 11.99
C ARG A 247 -14.16 -1.28 11.79
N PRO A 248 -14.52 -0.96 10.54
CA PRO A 248 -15.65 -0.09 10.30
C PRO A 248 -16.80 -0.66 11.12
N THR A 249 -17.31 0.10 12.08
CA THR A 249 -18.67 -0.14 12.55
C THR A 249 -19.51 0.04 11.32
N VAL A 250 -19.83 -1.09 10.66
CA VAL A 250 -20.72 -1.16 9.49
C VAL A 250 -21.78 -0.11 9.73
N PHE A 251 -21.87 0.87 8.83
CA PHE A 251 -22.86 1.95 8.90
C PHE A 251 -24.21 1.29 9.21
N LYS A 252 -24.61 1.28 10.49
CA LYS A 252 -25.91 0.80 10.95
C LYS A 252 -26.95 1.91 10.74
N ASP A 253 -26.73 2.73 9.73
CA ASP A 253 -27.59 3.82 9.34
C ASP A 253 -28.36 3.37 8.11
N GLU A 254 -29.38 2.54 8.33
CA GLU A 254 -30.67 2.55 7.60
C GLU A 254 -31.66 1.49 8.14
N GLU A 255 -31.76 1.32 9.47
CA GLU A 255 -32.93 0.64 10.09
C GLU A 255 -33.58 1.49 11.20
N HIS A 256 -33.46 2.82 11.10
CA HIS A 256 -34.09 3.78 12.02
C HIS A 256 -34.92 4.87 11.33
N VAL A 257 -35.49 4.61 10.14
CA VAL A 257 -36.46 5.53 9.50
C VAL A 257 -37.79 4.86 9.09
N ALA A 258 -38.11 3.66 9.60
CA ALA A 258 -39.41 3.01 9.30
C ALA A 258 -40.10 2.34 10.51
N SER A 259 -39.96 2.89 11.71
CA SER A 259 -40.77 2.46 12.86
C SER A 259 -41.00 3.64 13.80
N GLY A 260 -41.86 4.58 13.38
CA GLY A 260 -42.05 5.80 14.14
C GLY A 260 -43.29 6.63 13.81
N ILE A 261 -44.30 6.10 13.11
CA ILE A 261 -45.68 6.61 13.17
C ILE A 261 -46.65 5.43 13.00
N VAL A 262 -46.92 4.72 14.09
CA VAL A 262 -48.23 4.08 14.28
C VAL A 262 -48.85 4.82 15.46
N LEU A 263 -49.70 5.79 15.09
CA LEU A 263 -50.69 6.36 15.99
C LEU A 263 -51.46 5.22 16.62
N GLY A 264 -51.52 5.24 17.95
CA GLY A 264 -52.10 4.17 18.73
C GLY A 264 -53.57 3.90 18.39
N GLU A 265 -53.93 2.64 18.45
CA GLU A 265 -55.23 2.26 18.93
C GLU A 265 -55.10 1.33 20.15
N VAL A 266 -55.71 1.83 21.20
CA VAL A 266 -55.97 1.19 22.49
C VAL A 266 -56.83 -0.05 22.24
N GLN A 267 -56.39 -1.24 22.69
CA GLN A 267 -57.35 -2.26 23.12
C GLN A 267 -56.78 -3.27 24.13
N LYS A 268 -57.22 -3.04 25.38
CA LYS A 268 -57.67 -4.00 26.40
C LYS A 268 -56.97 -5.36 26.50
N SER A 269 -56.15 -5.44 27.55
CA SER A 269 -56.27 -6.38 28.67
C SER A 269 -57.35 -7.46 28.51
N SER A 270 -56.92 -8.72 28.43
CA SER A 270 -57.66 -9.85 28.99
C SER A 270 -56.68 -10.96 29.39
N LYS A 271 -56.98 -11.49 30.57
CA LYS A 271 -56.18 -12.31 31.47
C LYS A 271 -56.84 -13.69 31.51
N VAL A 272 -56.19 -14.74 31.00
CA VAL A 272 -56.60 -16.15 31.17
C VAL A 272 -55.32 -16.99 30.96
N GLN A 273 -54.67 -17.56 31.99
CA GLN A 273 -54.98 -18.73 32.84
C GLN A 273 -54.19 -19.98 32.39
N ASP A 274 -53.51 -20.58 33.35
CA ASP A 274 -52.64 -21.75 33.28
C ASP A 274 -53.33 -23.03 32.76
N GLY A 275 -52.53 -23.90 32.13
CA GLY A 275 -52.87 -25.30 31.89
C GLY A 275 -51.84 -26.06 31.03
N PRO A 276 -51.23 -27.16 31.51
CA PRO A 276 -50.23 -27.93 30.76
C PRO A 276 -50.82 -29.16 30.06
N ALA A 277 -50.27 -29.55 28.90
CA ALA A 277 -49.90 -30.93 28.53
C ALA A 277 -49.87 -31.18 27.00
N ALA A 278 -48.84 -31.95 26.62
CA ALA A 278 -48.72 -32.90 25.52
C ALA A 278 -48.38 -32.43 24.07
N PRO A 279 -47.51 -33.18 23.37
CA PRO A 279 -46.98 -32.81 22.05
C PRO A 279 -47.84 -33.38 20.92
N MET A 280 -48.14 -32.56 19.91
CA MET A 280 -48.71 -33.04 18.64
C MET A 280 -47.65 -32.97 17.55
N GLN A 281 -47.29 -34.15 17.05
CA GLN A 281 -46.65 -34.35 15.75
C GLN A 281 -47.53 -33.77 14.65
N VAL A 282 -46.97 -32.90 13.81
CA VAL A 282 -47.52 -32.60 12.49
C VAL A 282 -46.40 -32.74 11.47
N SER A 283 -46.52 -33.79 10.66
CA SER A 283 -45.72 -34.02 9.45
C SER A 283 -46.04 -32.93 8.42
N PRO A 284 -45.04 -32.26 7.82
CA PRO A 284 -45.28 -31.46 6.63
C PRO A 284 -45.35 -32.37 5.40
N GLN A 285 -46.52 -32.43 4.76
CA GLN A 285 -46.66 -32.98 3.42
C GLN A 285 -45.90 -32.11 2.42
N ILE A 286 -45.00 -32.75 1.68
CA ILE A 286 -44.26 -32.19 0.55
C ILE A 286 -45.23 -32.16 -0.65
N LEU A 287 -45.56 -30.97 -1.12
CA LEU A 287 -46.19 -30.79 -2.43
C LEU A 287 -45.09 -30.67 -3.51
N PRO A 288 -45.22 -31.38 -4.64
CA PRO A 288 -44.25 -31.28 -5.73
C PRO A 288 -44.45 -29.97 -6.51
N LEU A 289 -43.38 -29.17 -6.54
CA LEU A 289 -43.28 -27.96 -7.35
C LEU A 289 -43.25 -28.36 -8.84
N GLN A 290 -44.32 -28.03 -9.58
CA GLN A 290 -44.37 -28.16 -11.03
C GLN A 290 -43.40 -27.17 -11.68
N SER A 291 -42.47 -27.68 -12.48
CA SER A 291 -41.58 -26.91 -13.32
C SER A 291 -42.32 -26.33 -14.54
N PRO A 292 -42.21 -25.03 -14.85
CA PRO A 292 -42.67 -24.49 -16.11
C PRO A 292 -41.70 -24.82 -17.27
N PRO A 293 -42.19 -24.92 -18.51
CA PRO A 293 -41.44 -25.42 -19.66
C PRO A 293 -40.42 -24.43 -20.21
N ALA A 294 -39.30 -24.99 -20.67
CA ALA A 294 -38.24 -24.32 -21.39
C ALA A 294 -38.76 -23.64 -22.66
N THR A 295 -38.72 -22.32 -22.70
CA THR A 295 -38.88 -21.56 -23.95
C THR A 295 -37.51 -21.26 -24.52
N ARG A 296 -37.17 -21.96 -25.61
CA ARG A 296 -36.05 -21.63 -26.49
C ARG A 296 -36.37 -20.31 -27.19
N LEU A 297 -35.50 -19.33 -27.05
CA LEU A 297 -35.31 -18.30 -28.07
C LEU A 297 -33.80 -18.11 -28.28
N ALA A 298 -33.38 -18.48 -29.47
CA ALA A 298 -32.09 -18.17 -30.03
C ALA A 298 -32.09 -16.71 -30.54
N GLU A 299 -30.88 -16.18 -30.64
CA GLU A 299 -30.40 -15.37 -31.78
C GLU A 299 -30.12 -13.87 -31.55
N ALA A 300 -28.80 -13.60 -31.62
CA ALA A 300 -28.11 -12.47 -32.25
C ALA A 300 -28.26 -11.03 -31.75
N ALA A 301 -27.18 -10.52 -31.14
CA ALA A 301 -26.59 -9.21 -31.44
C ALA A 301 -25.18 -9.13 -30.81
N ARG A 302 -24.12 -9.35 -31.60
CA ARG A 302 -23.22 -8.32 -32.17
C ARG A 302 -22.44 -7.49 -31.13
N HIS A 303 -21.20 -7.95 -30.88
CA HIS A 303 -20.11 -7.15 -30.34
C HIS A 303 -19.54 -6.18 -31.40
N PRO A 304 -19.15 -4.96 -30.98
CA PRO A 304 -17.91 -4.35 -31.44
C PRO A 304 -17.15 -3.73 -30.24
N GLY A 305 -15.83 -3.59 -30.18
CA GLY A 305 -14.76 -3.91 -31.12
C GLY A 305 -13.44 -3.91 -30.32
N LEU A 306 -12.57 -4.85 -30.65
CA LEU A 306 -11.21 -4.93 -30.16
C LEU A 306 -10.35 -3.88 -30.86
N CYS A 307 -9.84 -2.90 -30.11
CA CYS A 307 -8.79 -2.00 -30.57
C CYS A 307 -7.47 -2.77 -30.73
N ARG A 308 -7.21 -3.24 -31.94
CA ARG A 308 -5.94 -3.85 -32.36
C ARG A 308 -4.96 -2.74 -32.75
N ALA A 309 -4.03 -2.39 -31.86
CA ALA A 309 -2.90 -1.53 -32.20
C ALA A 309 -1.98 -2.26 -33.20
N LYS A 310 -1.84 -1.70 -34.40
CA LYS A 310 -0.89 -2.13 -35.43
C LYS A 310 0.48 -1.52 -35.11
N SER A 311 1.47 -2.34 -34.78
CA SER A 311 2.88 -1.93 -34.82
C SER A 311 3.39 -2.09 -36.25
N THR A 312 3.59 -0.98 -36.96
CA THR A 312 4.34 -0.96 -38.22
C THR A 312 5.82 -1.14 -37.94
N GLY A 313 6.41 -2.14 -38.58
CA GLY A 313 7.85 -2.39 -38.55
C GLY A 313 8.64 -1.33 -39.31
N SER A 314 9.88 -1.13 -38.88
CA SER A 314 10.93 -0.50 -39.68
C SER A 314 12.14 -1.44 -39.69
N LEU A 315 12.27 -2.16 -40.80
CA LEU A 315 13.44 -2.92 -41.20
C LEU A 315 14.47 -1.95 -41.79
N ARG A 316 15.69 -1.93 -41.24
CA ARG A 316 16.89 -1.59 -42.01
C ARG A 316 17.94 -2.66 -41.78
N SER A 317 18.22 -3.40 -42.86
CA SER A 317 19.37 -4.27 -43.02
C SER A 317 20.52 -3.54 -43.70
N SER A 318 21.75 -3.81 -43.27
CA SER A 318 22.95 -3.87 -44.11
C SER A 318 24.04 -4.55 -43.24
N LYS A 319 24.41 -5.81 -43.54
CA LYS A 319 25.60 -6.21 -44.35
C LYS A 319 26.92 -5.71 -43.73
N THR A 320 28.01 -6.45 -43.58
CA THR A 320 28.51 -7.78 -43.97
C THR A 320 29.91 -7.86 -43.34
N GLY A 321 30.40 -9.03 -42.95
CA GLY A 321 31.79 -9.19 -42.52
C GLY A 321 32.12 -10.62 -42.13
N ALA A 322 32.48 -11.42 -43.13
CA ALA A 322 32.98 -12.78 -42.98
C ALA A 322 34.42 -12.78 -42.46
N SER A 323 34.77 -13.75 -41.62
CA SER A 323 36.13 -14.29 -41.53
C SER A 323 36.08 -15.70 -40.92
N THR A 324 36.58 -16.64 -41.70
CA THR A 324 36.73 -18.07 -41.48
C THR A 324 38.01 -18.40 -40.70
N ASN A 325 38.00 -19.55 -40.00
CA ASN A 325 39.06 -20.58 -39.83
C ASN A 325 38.76 -21.30 -38.49
N ALA A 326 38.23 -22.53 -38.44
CA ALA A 326 38.73 -23.85 -38.88
C ALA A 326 39.87 -24.44 -38.02
N LEU A 327 39.59 -25.66 -37.52
CA LEU A 327 40.49 -26.74 -37.04
C LEU A 327 41.04 -26.60 -35.59
N THR A 328 41.15 -27.63 -34.72
CA THR A 328 40.96 -29.10 -34.82
C THR A 328 41.03 -29.74 -33.42
N ASP A 329 40.32 -30.86 -33.27
CA ASP A 329 40.68 -32.13 -32.62
C ASP A 329 41.22 -32.23 -31.16
N ALA A 330 40.40 -32.97 -30.40
CA ALA A 330 40.70 -34.29 -29.82
C ALA A 330 41.24 -34.45 -28.39
N CYS A 331 40.63 -35.46 -27.75
CA CYS A 331 41.17 -36.36 -26.74
C CYS A 331 41.42 -35.78 -25.33
N SER A 332 41.32 -36.50 -24.22
CA SER A 332 40.69 -37.75 -23.78
C SER A 332 41.27 -37.98 -22.37
N SER A 333 40.56 -38.71 -21.50
CA SER A 333 41.06 -39.32 -20.24
C SER A 333 41.34 -38.34 -19.08
N SER A 334 41.33 -38.71 -17.80
CA SER A 334 40.70 -39.78 -17.01
C SER A 334 41.02 -39.43 -15.54
N SER A 335 40.10 -39.78 -14.63
CA SER A 335 40.32 -40.19 -13.23
C SER A 335 41.51 -39.65 -12.42
N ARG A 336 41.23 -39.08 -11.23
CA ARG A 336 41.69 -39.72 -9.97
C ARG A 336 41.05 -39.15 -8.70
N TRP A 337 40.64 -40.09 -7.87
CA TRP A 337 40.25 -39.98 -6.48
C TRP A 337 41.45 -39.62 -5.60
N HIS A 338 41.28 -38.70 -4.64
CA HIS A 338 41.93 -38.77 -3.33
C HIS A 338 41.17 -37.95 -2.27
N ALA A 339 40.61 -38.64 -1.30
CA ALA A 339 40.51 -38.26 0.10
C ALA A 339 41.03 -39.50 0.91
N PRO A 340 41.32 -39.46 2.23
CA PRO A 340 41.01 -38.44 3.24
C PRO A 340 42.16 -38.17 4.26
N ARG A 341 42.01 -37.17 5.15
CA ARG A 341 42.57 -37.23 6.53
C ARG A 341 41.85 -36.29 7.51
N ARG A 342 41.35 -36.91 8.59
CA ARG A 342 40.94 -36.37 9.92
C ARG A 342 42.18 -35.83 10.66
N ARG A 343 42.22 -34.99 11.70
CA ARG A 343 41.33 -34.39 12.76
C ARG A 343 42.27 -33.38 13.54
N PRO A 344 41.98 -32.92 14.78
CA PRO A 344 41.09 -31.84 15.25
C PRO A 344 41.87 -30.67 15.93
N ASN A 345 41.24 -29.53 16.21
CA ASN A 345 41.31 -28.83 17.52
C ASN A 345 40.68 -27.42 17.52
N THR A 346 39.81 -27.24 18.51
CA THR A 346 39.61 -26.06 19.39
C THR A 346 39.97 -24.66 18.88
N ALA A 347 38.95 -23.81 18.74
CA ALA A 347 39.01 -22.41 19.18
C ALA A 347 37.59 -21.86 19.37
N THR A 348 37.22 -21.63 20.63
CA THR A 348 36.20 -20.67 21.04
C THR A 348 36.55 -19.30 20.45
N HIS A 349 35.66 -18.76 19.60
CA HIS A 349 35.81 -17.42 19.01
C HIS A 349 35.04 -16.40 19.87
N PRO A 350 35.69 -15.38 20.45
CA PRO A 350 35.01 -14.20 20.98
C PRO A 350 35.03 -13.12 19.90
N ASP A 351 34.02 -13.09 19.03
CA ASP A 351 33.94 -12.05 17.98
C ASP A 351 32.51 -11.59 17.66
N LEU A 352 31.66 -11.55 18.68
CA LEU A 352 30.35 -10.87 18.60
C LEU A 352 30.35 -9.48 19.26
N ALA A 353 31.52 -8.92 19.56
CA ALA A 353 31.68 -7.61 20.21
C ALA A 353 31.95 -6.45 19.22
N LYS A 354 31.79 -6.65 17.91
CA LYS A 354 31.99 -5.59 16.89
C LYS A 354 30.87 -5.52 15.85
N LEU A 355 29.62 -5.68 16.29
CA LEU A 355 28.51 -5.06 15.55
C LEU A 355 28.48 -3.58 15.95
N GLU A 356 29.34 -2.78 15.31
CA GLU A 356 29.13 -1.34 15.21
C GLU A 356 27.81 -1.13 14.46
N VAL A 357 26.72 -1.04 15.21
CA VAL A 357 25.49 -0.45 14.72
C VAL A 357 25.79 1.05 14.60
N PRO A 358 25.85 1.65 13.39
CA PRO A 358 26.03 3.08 13.30
C PRO A 358 24.81 3.75 13.97
N VAL A 359 25.07 4.37 15.11
CA VAL A 359 24.19 5.34 15.75
C VAL A 359 24.08 6.50 14.76
N TRP A 360 23.01 6.52 13.96
CA TRP A 360 22.73 7.66 13.10
C TRP A 360 22.34 8.85 13.97
N VAL A 361 23.33 9.71 14.21
CA VAL A 361 23.17 11.08 14.70
C VAL A 361 22.39 11.88 13.65
N ALA A 362 21.48 12.72 14.13
CA ALA A 362 20.54 13.53 13.37
C ALA A 362 21.20 14.29 12.20
N MET A 363 20.77 13.99 10.98
CA MET A 363 20.96 14.85 9.82
C MET A 363 19.58 15.32 9.37
N GLY A 364 19.25 16.56 9.70
CA GLY A 364 18.08 17.24 9.20
C GLY A 364 18.23 17.48 7.71
N TYR A 365 17.39 16.83 6.90
CA TYR A 365 17.28 17.14 5.48
C TYR A 365 16.12 18.12 5.26
N GLY A 366 16.47 19.40 5.22
CA GLY A 366 15.68 20.39 4.50
C GLY A 366 15.77 20.11 3.01
N SER A 367 14.63 19.85 2.37
CA SER A 367 14.56 19.72 0.91
C SER A 367 14.76 21.08 0.25
N ARG A 368 15.99 21.39 -0.17
CA ARG A 368 16.23 22.35 -1.26
C ARG A 368 16.61 21.53 -2.50
N ARG A 369 15.71 21.49 -3.48
CA ARG A 369 16.10 21.14 -4.86
C ARG A 369 16.80 22.36 -5.45
N VAL A 370 18.06 22.18 -5.84
CA VAL A 370 18.80 23.09 -6.72
C VAL A 370 18.34 22.80 -8.15
N GLN A 371 17.90 23.83 -8.88
CA GLN A 371 17.67 23.75 -10.32
C GLN A 371 19.02 23.80 -11.07
N PRO A 372 19.19 23.04 -12.16
CA PRO A 372 20.32 23.25 -13.07
C PRO A 372 19.92 24.25 -14.16
N GLY A 373 20.70 25.31 -14.33
CA GLY A 373 20.53 26.26 -15.43
C GLY A 373 21.67 27.27 -15.54
N LEU A 374 22.30 27.27 -16.71
CA LEU A 374 23.26 28.23 -17.28
C LEU A 374 24.66 28.33 -16.65
N THR A 375 25.63 27.73 -17.34
CA THR A 375 26.98 28.30 -17.49
C THR A 375 27.44 28.14 -18.93
N ASP A 376 27.31 29.21 -19.70
CA ASP A 376 28.22 29.51 -20.81
C ASP A 376 29.29 30.44 -20.26
N SER A 377 30.56 30.04 -20.36
CA SER A 377 31.70 30.91 -20.76
C SER A 377 33.05 30.27 -20.45
N LYS A 378 33.73 29.93 -21.56
CA LYS A 378 35.16 30.14 -21.85
C LYS A 378 36.20 29.75 -20.79
N VAL A 379 36.86 28.65 -21.11
CA VAL A 379 38.23 28.28 -20.73
C VAL A 379 39.22 29.34 -21.24
N SER A 380 40.13 29.78 -20.39
CA SER A 380 41.46 30.27 -20.77
C SER A 380 42.50 29.64 -19.83
N GLU A 381 43.40 28.86 -20.42
CA GLU A 381 44.63 28.36 -19.82
C GLU A 381 45.54 29.52 -19.40
N ALA A 382 46.20 29.39 -18.25
CA ALA A 382 47.52 29.95 -18.00
C ALA A 382 48.20 29.19 -16.85
N ASP A 383 49.47 28.89 -17.09
CA ASP A 383 50.44 28.16 -16.30
C ASP A 383 50.67 28.71 -14.88
N ALA A 384 51.09 27.83 -13.96
CA ALA A 384 52.32 27.99 -13.19
C ALA A 384 52.51 26.84 -12.20
N ASP A 385 53.67 26.19 -12.31
CA ASP A 385 54.32 25.39 -11.27
C ASP A 385 54.47 26.19 -9.96
N ILE A 386 54.47 25.50 -8.81
CA ILE A 386 55.39 25.70 -7.67
C ILE A 386 55.10 24.63 -6.60
N GLU A 387 56.16 23.91 -6.22
CA GLU A 387 56.25 23.00 -5.07
C GLU A 387 56.07 23.73 -3.74
N GLY A 388 55.55 23.03 -2.72
CA GLY A 388 55.66 23.49 -1.33
C GLY A 388 54.80 22.70 -0.35
N GLU A 389 55.42 21.74 0.34
CA GLU A 389 54.90 21.14 1.57
C GLU A 389 54.65 22.20 2.66
N ARG A 390 53.49 22.15 3.34
CA ARG A 390 53.36 22.22 4.83
C ARG A 390 51.91 22.16 5.32
N GLU A 391 51.83 21.69 6.55
CA GLU A 391 50.70 21.24 7.39
C GLU A 391 49.47 22.16 7.54
N PRO A 392 48.31 21.60 7.96
CA PRO A 392 47.04 22.31 8.03
C PRO A 392 46.92 23.22 9.27
N VAL A 393 46.71 24.52 9.01
CA VAL A 393 46.27 25.49 10.02
C VAL A 393 44.74 25.51 10.09
N LEU A 394 44.22 25.22 11.28
CA LEU A 394 42.81 25.40 11.67
C LEU A 394 42.38 26.86 11.47
N CYS A 395 41.43 27.10 10.57
CA CYS A 395 40.81 28.41 10.40
C CYS A 395 39.42 28.43 11.05
N SER A 396 39.33 29.18 12.16
CA SER A 396 38.08 29.56 12.82
C SER A 396 37.47 30.78 12.11
N CYS A 397 36.33 30.61 11.45
CA CYS A 397 35.56 31.76 10.94
C CYS A 397 34.65 32.33 12.02
N SER A 398 35.09 33.46 12.57
CA SER A 398 34.28 34.47 13.23
C SER A 398 33.48 35.25 12.18
N CYS A 399 32.17 35.39 12.35
CA CYS A 399 31.39 36.39 11.63
C CYS A 399 30.62 37.25 12.63
N LYS A 400 31.03 38.52 12.65
CA LYS A 400 30.48 39.62 13.45
C LYS A 400 29.09 40.03 12.97
N SER A 401 28.36 40.52 13.96
CA SER A 401 27.07 41.20 13.97
C SER A 401 26.94 42.44 13.06
N LYS A 402 25.74 42.61 12.51
CA LYS A 402 24.93 43.86 12.47
C LYS A 402 23.47 43.37 12.48
N GLY A 403 22.52 43.77 13.32
CA GLY A 403 22.32 45.00 14.08
C GLY A 403 21.06 45.70 13.55
N ASN A 404 19.90 45.47 14.18
CA ASN A 404 18.66 46.29 14.28
C ASN A 404 17.52 45.38 14.78
N SER A 405 17.09 45.44 16.06
CA SER A 405 16.08 46.36 16.64
C SER A 405 14.77 46.40 15.83
N ALA A 406 13.55 46.26 16.34
CA ALA A 406 12.94 46.01 17.64
C ALA A 406 11.60 45.32 17.30
N SER A 407 11.05 44.37 18.05
CA SER A 407 10.18 44.63 19.20
C SER A 407 9.52 43.29 19.58
N GLN A 408 9.58 42.92 20.86
CA GLN A 408 8.66 41.94 21.46
C GLN A 408 7.41 42.68 21.95
N PRO A 409 6.30 41.97 22.22
CA PRO A 409 6.15 41.49 23.59
C PRO A 409 5.71 40.01 23.74
N ARG A 410 6.10 39.52 24.91
CA ARG A 410 5.83 38.27 25.63
C ARG A 410 4.35 37.81 25.64
N LEU A 411 4.15 36.49 25.79
CA LEU A 411 3.27 35.82 26.78
C LEU A 411 3.53 34.30 26.72
N ARG A 412 4.25 33.75 27.70
CA ARG A 412 3.78 32.93 28.86
C ARG A 412 3.14 31.58 28.52
N THR A 413 3.92 30.54 28.84
CA THR A 413 3.62 29.25 29.49
C THR A 413 2.19 29.01 29.97
N LEU A 414 1.66 27.80 29.74
CA LEU A 414 1.02 26.96 30.78
C LEU A 414 0.76 25.52 30.32
N PHE A 415 1.13 24.58 31.20
CA PHE A 415 0.66 23.20 31.27
C PHE A 415 -0.84 23.16 31.63
N ALA A 416 -1.56 22.11 31.20
CA ALA A 416 -2.66 21.55 31.97
C ALA A 416 -2.89 20.06 31.63
N LEU A 417 -2.80 19.25 32.69
CA LEU A 417 -3.36 17.91 32.83
C LEU A 417 -4.86 18.01 33.12
N GLY A 418 -5.61 16.94 32.84
CA GLY A 418 -6.79 16.57 33.63
C GLY A 418 -8.14 16.79 32.95
N GLY A 419 -8.75 15.67 32.56
CA GLY A 419 -10.15 15.50 32.16
C GLY A 419 -10.40 14.02 31.96
#